data_AF-A0A059DBR1-F1
#
_entry.id   AF-A0A059DBR1-F1
#
_cell.length_a   1.000
_cell.length_b   1.000
_cell.length_c   1.000
_cell.angle_alpha   90.00
_cell.angle_beta   90.00
_cell.angle_gamma   90.00
#
_symmetry.space_group_name_H-M   'P 1'
#
loop_
_entity.id
_entity.type
_entity.pdbx_description
1 polymer ?
#
loop_
_entity_poly.entity_id
_entity_poly.type
_entity_poly.pdbx_seq_one_letter_code
_entity_poly.pdbx_strand_id
1 'polypeptide(L)'
;LDKLSDLQCQPESQLKFIIEAWQQIVECRRVLKWTYAYGYYLPELNHAKKQFFEYLQGEAESGLERLHQCAEKELQPFLNEEIPSSNFNDFRTKLAGLTSVTRNYFENLVRALENGLSDVDAHGGCSRAASSKNVGSSKASKGGGRGKGTASTRAGSSRTDDTSHWSCDHCTYANVKSATTCQICQHRR
;
A
#
# COMPACT_ATOMS: atom_id res chain seq x y z
N LEU A 1 9.47 4.11 30.02
CA LEU A 1 8.92 5.47 29.84
C LEU A 1 8.97 6.26 31.16
N ASP A 2 9.15 5.53 32.25
CA ASP A 2 9.18 5.90 33.66
C ASP A 2 10.12 7.07 33.91
N LYS A 3 11.37 7.00 33.44
CA LYS A 3 12.33 8.13 33.53
C LYS A 3 11.82 9.42 32.88
N LEU A 4 11.17 9.33 31.73
CA LEU A 4 10.62 10.49 31.02
C LEU A 4 9.34 11.00 31.71
N SER A 5 8.54 10.09 32.28
CA SER A 5 7.38 10.40 33.11
C SER A 5 7.80 11.22 34.33
N ASP A 6 8.86 10.81 35.01
CA ASP A 6 9.41 11.50 36.18
C ASP A 6 9.99 12.87 35.81
N LEU A 7 10.78 12.96 34.73
CA LEU A 7 11.39 14.21 34.27
C LEU A 7 10.38 15.25 33.80
N GLN A 8 9.31 14.82 33.12
CA GLN A 8 8.31 15.73 32.55
C GLN A 8 7.09 15.93 33.47
N CYS A 9 7.06 15.27 34.63
CA CYS A 9 5.91 15.22 35.53
C CYS A 9 4.60 14.84 34.81
N GLN A 10 4.67 13.90 33.87
CA GLN A 10 3.54 13.43 33.06
C GLN A 10 3.28 11.95 33.31
N PRO A 11 2.02 11.51 33.49
CA PRO A 11 1.70 10.09 33.60
C PRO A 11 2.16 9.32 32.36
N GLU A 12 2.62 8.07 32.52
CA GLU A 12 3.02 7.21 31.38
C GLU A 12 1.95 7.07 30.29
N SER A 13 0.67 7.15 30.68
CA SER A 13 -0.45 7.14 29.72
C SER A 13 -0.42 8.31 28.74
N GLN A 14 0.13 9.46 29.13
CA GLN A 14 0.35 10.63 28.29
C GLN A 14 1.57 10.50 27.37
N LEU A 15 2.42 9.48 27.58
CA LEU A 15 3.63 9.21 26.80
C LEU A 15 3.44 8.12 25.73
N LYS A 16 2.26 7.51 25.65
CA LYS A 16 1.94 6.44 24.69
C LYS A 16 2.18 6.83 23.22
N PHE A 17 2.04 8.12 22.90
CA PHE A 17 2.30 8.64 21.56
C PHE A 17 3.73 8.36 21.05
N ILE A 18 4.72 8.24 21.95
CA ILE A 18 6.10 7.90 21.59
C ILE A 18 6.18 6.44 21.14
N ILE A 19 5.51 5.53 21.86
CA ILE A 19 5.44 4.11 21.49
C ILE A 19 4.73 3.96 20.15
N GLU A 20 3.61 4.64 19.97
CA GLU A 20 2.84 4.61 18.72
C GLU A 20 3.67 5.10 17.52
N ALA A 21 4.46 6.16 17.69
CA ALA A 21 5.37 6.66 16.66
C ALA A 21 6.42 5.61 16.26
N TRP A 22 7.07 4.96 17.25
CA TRP A 22 8.07 3.92 16.97
C TRP A 22 7.46 2.66 16.35
N GLN A 23 6.28 2.25 16.79
CA GLN A 23 5.53 1.16 16.16
C GLN A 23 5.21 1.49 14.71
N GLN A 24 4.73 2.71 14.44
CA GLN A 24 4.48 3.17 13.07
C GLN A 24 5.76 3.13 12.22
N ILE A 25 6.91 3.59 12.75
CA ILE A 25 8.20 3.53 12.04
C ILE A 25 8.56 2.09 11.68
N VAL A 26 8.44 1.14 12.62
CA VAL A 26 8.76 -0.28 12.39
C VAL A 26 7.87 -0.88 11.31
N GLU A 27 6.56 -0.64 11.37
CA GLU A 27 5.62 -1.16 10.37
C GLU A 27 5.86 -0.53 8.99
N CYS A 28 6.08 0.78 8.92
CA CYS A 28 6.47 1.47 7.69
C CYS A 28 7.73 0.86 7.07
N ARG A 29 8.79 0.62 7.87
CA ARG A 29 10.01 -0.05 7.38
C ARG A 29 9.75 -1.46 6.88
N ARG A 30 8.83 -2.21 7.50
CA ARG A 30 8.43 -3.54 7.03
C ARG A 30 7.72 -3.46 5.68
N VAL A 31 6.81 -2.51 5.49
CA VAL A 31 6.14 -2.28 4.21
C VAL A 31 7.16 -1.94 3.13
N LEU A 32 8.10 -1.01 3.39
CA LEU A 32 9.11 -0.62 2.42
C LEU A 32 9.94 -1.80 1.91
N LYS A 33 10.36 -2.71 2.79
CA LYS A 33 11.10 -3.92 2.37
C LYS A 33 10.36 -4.70 1.28
N TRP A 34 9.05 -4.83 1.42
CA TRP A 34 8.21 -5.52 0.44
C TRP A 34 7.91 -4.66 -0.79
N THR A 35 7.81 -3.33 -0.66
CA THR A 35 7.62 -2.46 -1.83
C THR A 35 8.85 -2.45 -2.73
N TYR A 36 10.06 -2.52 -2.18
CA TYR A 36 11.27 -2.69 -3.00
C TYR A 36 11.24 -4.01 -3.80
N ALA A 37 10.81 -5.11 -3.19
CA ALA A 37 10.64 -6.38 -3.88
C ALA A 37 9.54 -6.31 -4.95
N TYR A 38 8.41 -5.66 -4.65
CA TYR A 38 7.32 -5.42 -5.60
C TYR A 38 7.80 -4.61 -6.80
N GLY A 39 8.47 -3.48 -6.56
CA GLY A 39 9.00 -2.59 -7.60
C GLY A 39 10.02 -3.27 -8.50
N TYR A 40 10.86 -4.17 -7.96
CA TYR A 40 11.81 -4.96 -8.75
C TYR A 40 11.11 -5.87 -9.77
N TYR A 41 9.95 -6.44 -9.41
CA TYR A 41 9.19 -7.33 -10.29
C TYR A 41 8.08 -6.62 -11.10
N LEU A 42 7.94 -5.30 -10.95
CA LEU A 42 6.95 -4.53 -11.69
C LEU A 42 7.40 -4.37 -13.16
N PRO A 43 6.65 -4.89 -14.16
CA PRO A 43 7.09 -4.87 -15.55
C PRO A 43 7.28 -3.45 -16.11
N GLU A 44 8.40 -3.22 -16.78
CA GLU A 44 8.79 -1.92 -17.34
C GLU A 44 7.85 -1.42 -18.45
N LEU A 45 7.09 -2.31 -19.10
CA LEU A 45 6.13 -1.92 -20.15
C LEU A 45 5.01 -1.02 -19.63
N ASN A 46 4.71 -1.04 -18.33
CA ASN A 46 3.66 -0.22 -17.72
C ASN A 46 4.25 1.05 -17.10
N HIS A 47 4.83 1.93 -17.95
CA HIS A 47 5.55 3.13 -17.51
C HIS A 47 4.74 4.01 -16.55
N ALA A 48 3.44 4.18 -16.80
CA ALA A 48 2.56 4.95 -15.92
C ALA A 48 2.41 4.33 -14.52
N LYS A 49 2.30 3.00 -14.43
CA LYS A 49 2.20 2.28 -13.14
C LYS A 49 3.50 2.39 -12.36
N LYS A 50 4.64 2.25 -13.06
CA LYS A 50 5.96 2.40 -12.44
C LYS A 50 6.16 3.80 -11.86
N GLN A 51 5.86 4.85 -12.63
CA GLN A 51 5.96 6.24 -12.15
C GLN A 51 5.02 6.52 -10.96
N PHE A 52 3.78 6.02 -11.02
CA PHE A 52 2.84 6.19 -9.91
C PHE A 52 3.29 5.46 -8.65
N PHE A 53 3.80 4.23 -8.79
CA PHE A 53 4.39 3.49 -7.69
C PHE A 53 5.60 4.21 -7.08
N GLU A 54 6.55 4.66 -7.90
CA GLU A 54 7.74 5.39 -7.44
C GLU A 54 7.36 6.69 -6.70
N TYR A 55 6.34 7.40 -7.21
CA TYR A 55 5.80 8.58 -6.52
C TYR A 55 5.22 8.24 -5.14
N LEU A 56 4.35 7.23 -5.05
CA LEU A 56 3.76 6.81 -3.78
C LEU A 56 4.81 6.33 -2.78
N GLN A 57 5.80 5.56 -3.25
CA GLN A 57 6.92 5.12 -2.42
C GLN A 57 7.74 6.31 -1.93
N GLY A 58 8.07 7.27 -2.80
CA GLY A 58 8.83 8.47 -2.44
C GLY A 58 8.16 9.33 -1.38
N GLU A 59 6.85 9.56 -1.52
CA GLU A 59 6.06 10.30 -0.51
C GLU A 59 6.06 9.57 0.85
N ALA A 60 5.88 8.24 0.84
CA ALA A 60 5.90 7.43 2.04
C ALA A 60 7.28 7.42 2.72
N GLU A 61 8.36 7.27 1.96
CA GLU A 61 9.74 7.30 2.48
C GLU A 61 10.10 8.67 3.07
N SER A 62 9.73 9.76 2.38
CA SER A 62 9.93 11.12 2.87
C SER A 62 9.15 11.40 4.16
N GLY A 63 7.90 10.93 4.25
CA GLY A 63 7.10 10.98 5.47
C GLY A 63 7.73 10.18 6.62
N LEU A 64 8.21 8.97 6.33
CA LEU A 64 8.85 8.10 7.31
C LEU A 64 10.13 8.71 7.86
N GLU A 65 10.98 9.29 7.02
CA GLU A 65 12.25 9.87 7.47
C GLU A 65 12.02 11.08 8.39
N ARG A 66 11.05 11.94 8.07
CA ARG A 66 10.66 13.05 8.95
C ARG A 66 10.14 12.56 10.31
N LEU A 67 9.29 11.54 10.31
CA LEU A 67 8.78 10.93 11.56
C LEU A 67 9.93 10.34 12.38
N HIS A 68 10.81 9.56 11.74
CA HIS A 68 11.94 8.92 12.41
C HIS A 68 12.91 9.95 13.00
N GLN A 69 13.25 10.98 12.23
CA GLN A 69 14.09 12.07 12.71
C GLN A 69 13.50 12.79 13.94
N CYS A 70 12.20 13.06 13.92
CA CYS A 70 11.52 13.69 15.06
C CYS A 70 11.53 12.75 16.29
N ALA A 71 11.18 11.48 16.11
CA ALA A 71 11.14 10.48 17.18
C ALA A 71 12.53 10.22 17.81
N GLU A 72 13.60 10.27 17.01
CA GLU A 72 14.96 9.99 17.46
C GLU A 72 15.68 11.23 17.99
N LYS A 73 15.68 12.34 17.24
CA LYS A 73 16.53 13.50 17.55
C LYS A 73 15.81 14.53 18.43
N GLU A 74 14.55 14.80 18.17
CA GLU A 74 13.80 15.83 18.92
C GLU A 74 13.33 15.31 20.28
N LEU A 75 13.33 14.00 20.51
CA LEU A 75 13.07 13.41 21.82
C LEU A 75 14.26 13.57 22.79
N GLN A 76 15.49 13.61 22.28
CA GLN A 76 16.72 13.60 23.08
C GLN A 76 16.82 14.72 24.13
N PRO A 77 16.47 15.99 23.83
CA PRO A 77 16.53 17.06 24.82
C PRO A 77 15.67 16.78 26.05
N PHE A 78 14.48 16.21 25.87
CA PHE A 78 13.55 15.93 26.96
C PHE A 78 13.96 14.74 27.84
N LEU A 79 14.92 13.93 27.38
CA LEU A 79 15.52 12.84 28.15
C LEU A 79 16.73 13.30 28.98
N ASN A 80 17.38 14.39 28.56
CA ASN A 80 18.66 14.85 29.12
C ASN A 80 18.54 16.14 29.93
N GLU A 81 17.47 16.94 29.76
CA GLU A 81 17.22 18.15 30.53
C GLU A 81 16.49 17.84 31.86
N GLU A 82 17.01 18.38 32.97
CA GLU A 82 16.50 18.15 34.34
C GLU A 82 15.18 18.87 34.65
N ILE A 83 14.69 19.74 33.75
CA ILE A 83 13.50 20.58 34.01
C ILE A 83 12.41 20.28 32.98
N PRO A 84 11.13 20.10 33.40
CA PRO A 84 10.01 19.99 32.49
C PRO A 84 9.95 21.18 31.54
N SER A 85 10.02 20.92 30.24
CA SER A 85 10.00 21.97 29.24
C SER A 85 8.56 22.24 28.80
N SER A 86 8.15 23.50 28.76
CA SER A 86 6.86 23.91 28.18
C SER A 86 6.69 23.41 26.73
N ASN A 87 7.82 23.19 26.05
CA ASN A 87 7.89 22.76 24.66
C ASN A 87 7.58 21.26 24.49
N PHE A 88 7.42 20.49 25.57
CA PHE A 88 7.11 19.06 25.51
C PHE A 88 5.72 18.80 24.89
N ASN A 89 4.74 19.67 25.17
CA ASN A 89 3.41 19.56 24.56
C ASN A 89 3.44 19.84 23.05
N ASP A 90 4.30 20.75 22.61
CA ASP A 90 4.50 21.04 21.19
C ASP A 90 5.16 19.85 20.49
N PHE A 91 6.20 19.27 21.10
CA PHE A 91 6.81 18.03 20.64
C PHE A 91 5.79 16.89 20.54
N ARG A 92 4.96 16.70 21.58
CA ARG A 92 3.91 15.69 21.58
C ARG A 92 2.95 15.86 20.41
N THR A 93 2.45 17.07 20.21
CA THR A 93 1.53 17.39 19.11
C THR A 93 2.18 17.14 17.76
N LYS A 94 3.44 17.56 17.60
CA LYS A 94 4.24 17.35 16.40
C LYS A 94 4.45 15.86 16.10
N LEU A 95 4.89 15.07 17.08
CA LEU A 95 5.17 13.65 16.89
C LEU A 95 3.90 12.88 16.56
N ALA A 96 2.79 13.16 17.25
CA ALA A 96 1.49 12.54 16.95
C ALA A 96 0.99 12.91 15.54
N GLY A 97 1.13 14.19 15.15
CA GLY A 97 0.79 14.67 13.82
C GLY A 97 1.58 13.98 12.71
N LEU A 98 2.92 13.92 12.86
CA LEU A 98 3.79 13.20 11.92
C LEU A 98 3.44 11.72 11.85
N THR A 99 3.14 11.08 12.99
CA THR A 99 2.73 9.67 13.03
C THR A 99 1.46 9.44 12.21
N SER A 100 0.46 10.30 12.34
CA SER A 100 -0.79 10.21 11.58
C SER A 100 -0.59 10.46 10.09
N VAL A 101 0.23 11.45 9.72
CA VAL A 101 0.52 11.77 8.31
C VAL A 101 1.29 10.63 7.65
N THR A 102 2.32 10.10 8.29
CA THR A 102 3.09 8.96 7.79
C THR A 102 2.22 7.73 7.64
N ARG A 103 1.34 7.45 8.60
CA ARG A 103 0.35 6.37 8.46
C ARG A 103 -0.47 6.51 7.18
N ASN A 104 -0.97 7.71 6.89
CA ASN A 104 -1.79 7.93 5.69
C ASN A 104 -1.01 7.69 4.39
N TYR A 105 0.25 8.13 4.30
CA TYR A 105 1.08 7.84 3.12
C TYR A 105 1.22 6.33 2.88
N PHE A 106 1.46 5.55 3.95
CA PHE A 106 1.60 4.10 3.84
C PHE A 106 0.27 3.39 3.55
N GLU A 107 -0.85 3.84 4.12
CA GLU A 107 -2.18 3.32 3.77
C GLU A 107 -2.51 3.56 2.29
N ASN A 108 -2.15 4.73 1.76
CA ASN A 108 -2.34 5.04 0.34
C ASN A 108 -1.46 4.16 -0.55
N LEU A 109 -0.19 3.96 -0.18
CA LEU A 109 0.74 3.08 -0.89
C LEU A 109 0.24 1.63 -0.90
N VAL A 110 -0.12 1.06 0.26
CA VAL A 110 -0.62 -0.31 0.36
C VAL A 110 -1.90 -0.49 -0.45
N ARG A 111 -2.85 0.45 -0.34
CA ARG A 111 -4.11 0.40 -1.10
C ARG A 111 -3.90 0.43 -2.61
N ALA A 112 -2.94 1.23 -3.09
CA ALA A 112 -2.59 1.27 -4.50
C ALA A 112 -1.92 -0.05 -4.98
N LEU A 113 -1.11 -0.67 -4.12
CA LEU A 113 -0.52 -1.98 -4.41
C LEU A 113 -1.58 -3.09 -4.45
N GLU A 114 -2.52 -3.08 -3.52
CA GLU A 114 -3.64 -4.02 -3.46
C GLU A 114 -4.57 -3.89 -4.69
N ASN A 115 -4.72 -2.69 -5.25
CA ASN A 115 -5.51 -2.47 -6.47
C ASN A 115 -4.74 -2.81 -7.78
N GLY A 116 -3.46 -3.18 -7.69
CA GLY A 116 -2.63 -3.47 -8.87
C GLY A 116 -2.25 -2.23 -9.68
N LEU A 117 -2.17 -1.07 -9.03
CA LEU A 117 -1.88 0.25 -9.60
C LEU A 117 -2.84 0.61 -10.75
N SER A 118 -4.13 0.26 -10.61
CA SER A 118 -5.14 0.47 -11.66
C SER A 118 -5.54 1.93 -11.87
N ASP A 119 -5.20 2.82 -10.93
CA ASP A 119 -5.61 4.23 -10.93
C ASP A 119 -5.05 5.02 -12.13
N VAL A 120 -3.98 4.51 -12.77
CA VAL A 120 -3.37 5.10 -13.97
C VAL A 120 -3.84 4.48 -15.29
N ASP A 121 -4.65 3.41 -15.25
CA ASP A 121 -5.18 2.75 -16.46
C ASP A 121 -6.33 3.54 -17.11
N ALA A 122 -6.75 4.67 -16.50
CA ALA A 122 -7.86 5.52 -16.95
C ALA A 122 -7.57 6.39 -18.19
N HIS A 123 -6.46 6.20 -18.90
CA HIS A 123 -6.11 6.99 -20.10
C HIS A 123 -5.85 6.15 -21.36
N GLY A 124 -6.82 5.31 -21.73
CA GLY A 124 -6.92 4.68 -23.06
C GLY A 124 -8.25 4.93 -23.78
N GLY A 125 -9.14 5.76 -23.21
CA GLY A 125 -10.51 5.91 -23.68
C GLY A 125 -11.06 7.31 -23.45
N CYS A 126 -10.41 8.34 -23.97
CA CYS A 126 -11.14 9.55 -24.35
C CYS A 126 -12.03 9.18 -25.54
N SER A 127 -13.17 8.54 -25.25
CA SER A 127 -14.30 8.59 -26.17
C SER A 127 -14.66 10.06 -26.24
N ARG A 128 -14.31 10.69 -27.38
CA ARG A 128 -14.86 11.99 -27.77
C ARG A 128 -16.37 11.88 -27.63
N ALA A 129 -16.92 12.46 -26.55
CA ALA A 129 -18.35 12.68 -26.43
C ALA A 129 -18.72 13.68 -27.52
N ALA A 130 -19.10 13.16 -28.68
CA ALA A 130 -19.78 13.91 -29.69
C ALA A 130 -21.11 14.36 -29.10
N SER A 131 -21.19 15.64 -28.77
CA SER A 131 -22.46 16.32 -28.52
C SER A 131 -23.37 16.12 -29.73
N SER A 132 -24.45 15.36 -29.56
CA SER A 132 -25.63 15.51 -30.41
C SER A 132 -26.90 15.30 -29.60
N LYS A 133 -27.87 16.14 -29.94
CA LYS A 133 -29.06 16.53 -29.18
C LYS A 133 -30.17 15.47 -29.23
N ASN A 134 -31.01 15.52 -28.20
CA ASN A 134 -32.36 14.94 -28.05
C ASN A 134 -33.13 14.60 -29.34
N VAL A 135 -33.90 13.50 -29.32
CA VAL A 135 -35.39 13.47 -29.42
C VAL A 135 -35.89 12.14 -28.83
N GLY A 136 -36.95 12.19 -28.00
CA GLY A 136 -37.59 11.01 -27.40
C GLY A 136 -38.70 10.40 -28.24
N SER A 137 -39.16 9.20 -27.86
CA SER A 137 -40.57 8.79 -27.87
C SER A 137 -40.74 7.36 -27.34
N SER A 138 -41.79 7.19 -26.56
CA SER A 138 -42.28 6.00 -25.88
C SER A 138 -42.87 4.94 -26.84
N LYS A 139 -42.84 3.65 -26.46
CA LYS A 139 -44.03 2.76 -26.41
C LYS A 139 -43.71 1.35 -25.88
N ALA A 140 -44.71 0.78 -25.21
CA ALA A 140 -44.73 -0.48 -24.49
C ALA A 140 -45.25 -1.66 -25.35
N SER A 141 -44.87 -2.90 -24.99
CA SER A 141 -45.68 -4.13 -24.79
C SER A 141 -44.71 -5.34 -24.81
N LYS A 142 -44.64 -6.25 -23.82
CA LYS A 142 -45.56 -7.28 -23.29
C LYS A 142 -45.16 -8.68 -23.78
N GLY A 143 -45.02 -9.63 -22.84
CA GLY A 143 -44.89 -11.08 -23.04
C GLY A 143 -43.48 -11.59 -22.71
N GLY A 144 -43.22 -12.58 -21.86
CA GLY A 144 -44.05 -13.59 -21.21
C GLY A 144 -43.35 -14.95 -21.31
N GLY A 145 -43.02 -15.59 -20.18
CA GLY A 145 -42.87 -17.05 -20.10
C GLY A 145 -41.54 -17.63 -19.56
N ARG A 146 -41.66 -18.33 -18.41
CA ARG A 146 -41.09 -19.66 -18.03
C ARG A 146 -39.57 -19.90 -18.25
N GLY A 147 -38.77 -20.41 -17.32
CA GLY A 147 -38.95 -21.18 -16.08
C GLY A 147 -37.72 -22.09 -15.86
N LYS A 148 -37.59 -22.67 -14.64
CA LYS A 148 -36.56 -23.63 -14.13
C LYS A 148 -35.14 -23.05 -13.90
N GLY A 149 -34.42 -23.32 -12.81
CA GLY A 149 -34.57 -24.27 -11.71
C GLY A 149 -33.20 -24.94 -11.45
N THR A 150 -32.63 -24.69 -10.26
CA THR A 150 -31.66 -25.52 -9.48
C THR A 150 -30.36 -26.02 -10.13
N ALA A 151 -29.21 -25.69 -9.53
CA ALA A 151 -28.47 -26.61 -8.65
C ALA A 151 -27.14 -26.01 -8.14
N SER A 152 -26.94 -26.16 -6.84
CA SER A 152 -25.67 -25.99 -6.13
C SER A 152 -24.76 -27.17 -6.46
N THR A 153 -23.50 -26.89 -6.81
CA THR A 153 -22.41 -27.88 -6.76
C THR A 153 -21.19 -27.23 -6.13
N ARG A 154 -20.92 -27.63 -4.89
CA ARG A 154 -19.60 -27.62 -4.28
C ARG A 154 -18.64 -28.42 -5.19
N ALA A 155 -17.56 -27.78 -5.63
CA ALA A 155 -16.33 -28.45 -6.03
C ALA A 155 -15.28 -27.98 -5.02
N GLY A 156 -14.72 -28.81 -4.16
CA GLY A 156 -14.11 -30.09 -4.50
C GLY A 156 -12.65 -29.77 -4.79
N SER A 157 -11.78 -29.97 -3.80
CA SER A 157 -10.33 -29.78 -3.90
C SER A 157 -9.78 -30.67 -5.02
N SER A 158 -9.59 -30.10 -6.20
CA SER A 158 -8.90 -30.76 -7.29
C SER A 158 -7.42 -30.49 -7.13
N ARG A 159 -6.68 -31.52 -6.69
CA ARG A 159 -5.23 -31.60 -6.84
C ARG A 159 -4.94 -31.63 -8.35
N THR A 160 -4.56 -30.49 -8.92
CA THR A 160 -4.18 -30.39 -10.32
C THR A 160 -2.71 -30.76 -10.49
N ASP A 161 -2.51 -31.87 -11.17
CA ASP A 161 -1.33 -32.31 -11.92
C ASP A 161 -0.25 -31.22 -12.15
N ASP A 162 0.88 -31.37 -11.45
CA ASP A 162 2.00 -30.42 -11.33
C ASP A 162 2.87 -30.29 -12.61
N THR A 163 2.35 -30.71 -13.76
CA THR A 163 3.20 -30.97 -14.93
C THR A 163 3.17 -29.88 -16.00
N SER A 164 2.71 -28.65 -15.71
CA SER A 164 2.56 -27.58 -16.71
C SER A 164 3.53 -26.38 -16.58
N HIS A 165 4.32 -26.33 -15.50
CA HIS A 165 5.23 -25.20 -15.23
C HIS A 165 6.66 -25.67 -14.93
N TRP A 166 7.65 -24.80 -15.16
CA TRP A 166 9.02 -24.95 -14.65
C TRP A 166 9.37 -23.78 -13.75
N SER A 167 9.98 -24.06 -12.60
CA SER A 167 10.47 -23.04 -11.69
C SER A 167 11.80 -22.52 -12.16
N CYS A 168 11.98 -21.20 -12.19
CA CYS A 168 13.25 -20.59 -12.54
C CYS A 168 14.28 -20.79 -11.43
N ASP A 169 15.46 -21.32 -11.77
CA ASP A 169 16.54 -21.56 -10.79
C ASP A 169 17.09 -20.26 -10.16
N HIS A 170 16.87 -19.11 -10.82
CA HIS A 170 17.41 -17.83 -10.36
C HIS A 170 16.44 -17.00 -9.50
N CYS A 171 15.12 -17.09 -9.75
CA CYS A 171 14.11 -16.29 -9.02
C CYS A 171 12.91 -17.10 -8.53
N THR A 172 12.92 -18.43 -8.71
CA THR A 172 11.87 -19.38 -8.29
C THR A 172 10.51 -19.22 -8.97
N TYR A 173 10.34 -18.26 -9.89
CA TYR A 173 9.08 -18.02 -10.59
C TYR A 173 8.63 -19.24 -11.41
N ALA A 174 7.34 -19.57 -11.34
CA ALA A 174 6.72 -20.65 -12.07
C ALA A 174 6.36 -20.22 -13.50
N ASN A 175 7.21 -20.57 -14.46
CA ASN A 175 7.02 -20.26 -15.87
C ASN A 175 6.21 -21.34 -16.57
N VAL A 176 5.45 -20.98 -17.60
CA VAL A 176 4.79 -21.96 -18.48
C VAL A 176 5.82 -22.84 -19.17
N LYS A 177 5.53 -24.14 -19.34
CA LYS A 177 6.45 -25.11 -19.96
C LYS A 177 6.99 -24.72 -21.34
N SER A 178 6.23 -23.97 -22.12
CA SER A 178 6.63 -23.49 -23.45
C SER A 178 7.62 -22.32 -23.43
N ALA A 179 7.74 -21.61 -22.30
CA ALA A 179 8.68 -20.50 -22.17
C ALA A 179 10.10 -21.05 -22.01
N THR A 180 11.02 -20.59 -22.86
CA THR A 180 12.46 -20.91 -22.77
C THR A 180 13.22 -19.94 -21.87
N THR A 181 12.56 -18.84 -21.49
CA THR A 181 13.13 -17.74 -20.73
C THR A 181 12.16 -17.38 -19.61
N CYS A 182 12.69 -17.09 -18.43
CA CYS A 182 11.88 -16.69 -17.28
C CYS A 182 11.16 -15.37 -17.57
N GLN A 183 9.84 -15.33 -17.43
CA GLN A 183 9.02 -14.14 -17.67
C GLN A 183 9.36 -12.99 -16.70
N ILE A 184 9.90 -13.34 -15.53
CA ILE A 184 10.20 -12.39 -14.47
C ILE A 184 11.64 -11.87 -14.57
N CYS A 185 12.63 -12.76 -14.63
CA CYS A 185 14.05 -12.37 -14.54
C CYS A 185 14.81 -12.49 -15.87
N GLN A 186 14.14 -12.82 -16.97
CA GLN A 186 14.72 -12.97 -18.31
C GLN A 186 15.86 -14.01 -18.41
N HIS A 187 16.06 -14.83 -17.37
CA HIS A 187 17.08 -15.89 -17.37
C HIS A 187 16.59 -17.08 -18.19
N ARG A 188 17.47 -17.66 -19.00
CA ARG A 188 17.13 -18.83 -19.82
C ARG A 188 17.08 -20.07 -18.92
N ARG A 189 16.12 -20.96 -19.17
CA ARG A 189 16.05 -22.27 -18.52
C ARG A 189 17.22 -23.15 -18.95
#